data_AF-A0A1G6YJ15-F1
#
_entry.id   AF-A0A1G6YJ15-F1
#
_cell.length_a   1.000
_cell.length_b   1.000
_cell.length_c   1.000
_cell.angle_alpha   90.00
_cell.angle_beta   90.00
_cell.angle_gamma   90.00
#
_symmetry.space_group_name_H-M   'P 1'
#
loop_
_entity.id
_entity.type
_entity.pdbx_description
1 polymer ?
#
loop_
_entity_poly.entity_id
_entity_poly.type
_entity_poly.pdbx_seq_one_letter_code
_entity_poly.pdbx_strand_id
1 'polypeptide(L)'
;MNIPARCCSGYLSDIGETRPHPPGDFAAWMEIFLAGEWHMFDPRNKKPRFARILIARGRDAADVPLNQTFGQNTLTEFNVWTDELA
;
A
#
# COMPACT_ATOMS: atom_id res chain seq x y z
N MET A 1 -5.85 -19.68 -12.27
CA MET A 1 -5.48 -19.94 -10.85
C MET A 1 -6.67 -19.90 -9.90
N ASN A 2 -7.84 -19.31 -10.22
CA ASN A 2 -9.06 -19.38 -9.38
C ASN A 2 -8.88 -19.06 -7.87
N ILE A 3 -7.89 -18.23 -7.54
CA ILE A 3 -7.60 -17.79 -6.17
C ILE A 3 -8.22 -16.39 -6.00
N PRO A 4 -9.11 -16.16 -5.01
CA PRO A 4 -9.61 -14.83 -4.71
C PRO A 4 -8.47 -13.89 -4.33
N ALA A 5 -8.49 -12.67 -4.89
CA ALA A 5 -7.48 -11.65 -4.65
C ALA A 5 -8.15 -10.29 -4.47
N ARG A 6 -7.50 -9.40 -3.74
CA ARG A 6 -7.92 -7.99 -3.60
C ARG A 6 -6.72 -7.06 -3.61
N CYS A 7 -6.92 -5.87 -4.19
CA CYS A 7 -6.00 -4.76 -4.13
C CYS A 7 -6.05 -4.12 -2.74
N CYS A 8 -4.89 -3.77 -2.20
CA CYS A 8 -4.74 -3.02 -0.96
C CYS A 8 -3.96 -1.74 -1.25
N SER A 9 -4.39 -0.62 -0.68
CA SER A 9 -3.63 0.63 -0.66
C SER A 9 -3.31 1.04 0.77
N GLY A 10 -2.15 1.67 0.97
CA GLY A 10 -1.73 2.11 2.28
C GLY A 10 -0.32 2.66 2.32
N TYR A 11 0.16 2.98 3.51
CA TYR A 11 1.55 3.40 3.70
C TYR A 11 2.46 2.18 3.68
N LEU A 12 3.56 2.29 2.95
CA LEU A 12 4.71 1.40 3.09
C LEU A 12 5.81 2.18 3.81
N SER A 13 5.92 1.94 5.11
CA SER A 13 6.98 2.55 5.90
C SER A 13 8.31 1.82 5.71
N ASP A 14 9.39 2.58 5.81
CA ASP A 14 10.76 2.06 5.93
C ASP A 14 11.21 1.88 7.39
N ILE A 15 10.29 1.94 8.37
CA ILE A 15 10.59 1.59 9.77
C ILE A 15 11.10 0.15 9.84
N GLY A 16 12.25 -0.03 10.49
CA GLY A 16 12.99 -1.30 10.55
C GLY A 16 13.86 -1.61 9.33
N GLU A 17 13.90 -0.75 8.31
CA GLU A 17 14.79 -0.88 7.16
C GLU A 17 16.09 -0.07 7.31
N THR A 18 17.12 -0.50 6.58
CA THR A 18 18.42 0.17 6.57
C THR A 18 18.32 1.56 5.96
N ARG A 19 18.88 2.55 6.68
CA ARG A 19 19.02 3.93 6.19
C ARG A 19 20.11 4.03 5.10
N PRO A 20 20.07 5.04 4.21
CA PRO A 20 19.04 6.10 4.12
C PRO A 20 17.74 5.59 3.50
N HIS A 21 16.61 6.15 3.94
CA HIS A 21 15.30 5.85 3.38
C HIS A 21 15.03 6.73 2.15
N PRO A 22 14.36 6.20 1.10
CA PRO A 22 13.83 7.03 0.03
C PRO A 22 12.75 8.00 0.55
N PRO A 23 12.33 9.00 -0.24
CA PRO A 23 11.10 9.75 0.05
C PRO A 23 9.92 8.79 0.23
N GLY A 24 9.08 9.03 1.24
CA GLY A 24 7.92 8.20 1.50
C GLY A 24 6.91 8.26 0.36
N ASP A 25 6.13 7.20 0.20
CA ASP A 25 5.08 7.08 -0.80
C ASP A 25 3.95 6.18 -0.30
N PHE A 26 2.77 6.28 -0.91
CA PHE A 26 1.77 5.24 -0.78
C PHE A 26 2.16 4.04 -1.62
N ALA A 27 1.86 2.86 -1.11
CA ALA A 27 2.06 1.62 -1.82
C ALA A 27 0.73 0.93 -2.11
N ALA A 28 0.73 0.20 -3.22
CA ALA A 28 -0.25 -0.83 -3.47
C ALA A 28 0.40 -2.20 -3.29
N TRP A 29 -0.35 -3.13 -2.72
CA TRP A 29 -0.01 -4.56 -2.69
C TRP A 29 -1.28 -5.37 -2.92
N MET A 30 -1.17 -6.69 -2.97
CA MET A 30 -2.32 -7.57 -3.07
C MET A 30 -2.43 -8.46 -1.84
N GLU A 31 -3.65 -8.83 -1.50
CA GLU A 31 -3.90 -9.95 -0.60
C GLU A 31 -4.56 -11.07 -1.40
N ILE A 32 -4.16 -12.31 -1.15
CA ILE A 32 -4.77 -13.50 -1.75
C ILE A 32 -5.38 -14.36 -0.66
N PHE A 33 -6.52 -14.97 -0.96
CA PHE A 33 -7.22 -15.81 -0.01
C PHE A 33 -6.77 -17.27 -0.17
N LEU A 34 -6.07 -17.80 0.84
CA LEU A 34 -5.60 -19.18 0.87
C LEU A 34 -5.93 -19.78 2.24
N ALA A 35 -6.28 -21.07 2.28
CA ALA A 35 -6.53 -21.81 3.54
C ALA A 35 -7.50 -21.14 4.55
N GLY A 36 -8.44 -20.32 4.07
CA GLY A 36 -9.42 -19.65 4.94
C GLY A 36 -9.02 -18.26 5.42
N GLU A 37 -7.85 -17.74 5.01
CA GLU A 37 -7.35 -16.44 5.43
C GLU A 37 -6.77 -15.59 4.29
N TRP A 38 -6.66 -14.28 4.51
CA TRP A 38 -6.05 -13.35 3.57
C TRP A 38 -4.56 -13.23 3.87
N HIS A 39 -3.73 -13.53 2.88
CA HIS A 39 -2.27 -13.41 2.95
C HIS A 39 -1.78 -12.22 2.13
N MET A 40 -0.85 -11.44 2.69
CA MET A 40 -0.23 -10.30 2.00
C MET A 40 0.83 -10.76 1.01
N PHE A 41 0.79 -10.21 -0.20
CA PHE A 41 1.78 -10.39 -1.25
C PHE A 41 2.16 -9.04 -1.85
N ASP A 42 3.45 -8.71 -1.79
CA ASP A 42 4.03 -7.55 -2.43
C ASP A 42 5.09 -8.00 -3.48
N PRO A 43 4.70 -8.06 -4.77
CA PRO A 43 5.61 -8.48 -5.83
C PRO A 43 6.70 -7.43 -6.14
N ARG A 44 6.53 -6.17 -5.72
CA ARG A 44 7.50 -5.09 -5.92
C ARG A 44 8.67 -5.23 -4.96
N ASN A 45 8.38 -5.37 -3.66
CA ASN A 45 9.43 -5.33 -2.63
C ASN A 45 10.00 -6.71 -2.26
N LYS A 46 9.27 -7.80 -2.50
CA LYS A 46 9.71 -9.20 -2.30
C LYS A 46 10.40 -9.52 -0.96
N LYS A 47 10.16 -8.70 0.06
CA LYS A 47 10.70 -8.84 1.42
C LYS A 47 9.57 -8.55 2.42
N PRO A 48 9.45 -9.32 3.51
CA PRO A 48 8.53 -8.99 4.59
C PRO A 48 8.80 -7.59 5.15
N ARG A 49 7.73 -6.81 5.29
CA ARG A 49 7.73 -5.45 5.87
C ARG A 49 6.65 -5.42 6.94
N PHE A 50 7.02 -5.19 8.19
CA PHE A 50 6.06 -5.17 9.30
C PHE A 50 5.33 -3.82 9.40
N ALA A 51 6.00 -2.73 9.01
CA ALA A 51 5.46 -1.38 9.11
C ALA A 51 4.58 -0.99 7.90
N ARG A 52 3.64 -1.86 7.53
CA ARG A 52 2.59 -1.55 6.56
C ARG A 52 1.36 -1.05 7.28
N ILE A 53 0.86 0.11 6.86
CA ILE A 53 -0.36 0.68 7.44
C ILE A 53 -1.42 0.64 6.35
N LEU A 54 -2.31 -0.34 6.45
CA LEU A 54 -3.41 -0.52 5.51
C LEU A 54 -4.42 0.63 5.62
N ILE A 55 -4.83 1.16 4.48
CA ILE A 55 -5.90 2.16 4.40
C ILE A 55 -7.17 1.55 3.81
N ALA A 56 -7.06 0.89 2.66
CA ALA A 56 -8.23 0.40 1.94
C ALA A 56 -7.99 -0.93 1.22
N ARG A 57 -9.08 -1.65 0.97
CA ARG A 57 -9.15 -2.93 0.23
C ARG A 57 -10.26 -2.85 -0.80
N GLY A 58 -9.99 -3.32 -2.02
CA GLY A 58 -10.95 -3.32 -3.12
C GLY A 58 -10.58 -4.33 -4.20
N ARG A 59 -11.38 -4.43 -5.25
CA ARG A 59 -11.09 -5.35 -6.36
C ARG A 59 -9.86 -4.89 -7.14
N ASP A 60 -9.75 -3.58 -7.36
CA ASP A 60 -8.64 -2.93 -8.05
C ASP A 60 -8.51 -1.46 -7.61
N ALA A 61 -7.67 -0.68 -8.30
CA ALA A 61 -7.41 0.71 -7.99
C ALA A 61 -8.63 1.65 -8.11
N ALA A 62 -9.68 1.25 -8.84
CA ALA A 62 -10.91 2.04 -8.92
C ALA A 62 -11.71 2.00 -7.61
N ASP A 63 -11.59 0.91 -6.85
CA ASP A 63 -12.22 0.77 -5.53
C ASP A 63 -11.36 1.38 -4.40
N VAL A 64 -10.04 1.58 -4.65
CA VAL A 64 -9.08 2.12 -3.64
C VAL A 64 -8.21 3.27 -4.16
N PRO A 65 -8.79 4.31 -4.80
CA PRO A 65 -8.00 5.41 -5.34
C PRO A 65 -7.33 6.19 -4.20
N LEU A 66 -6.09 6.61 -4.42
CA LEU A 66 -5.44 7.59 -3.54
C LEU A 66 -6.18 8.93 -3.59
N ASN A 67 -6.55 9.36 -4.79
CA ASN A 67 -7.33 10.57 -5.02
C ASN A 67 -8.29 10.32 -6.18
N GLN A 68 -9.55 10.71 -6.01
CA GLN A 68 -10.59 10.62 -7.01
C GLN A 68 -11.22 12.00 -7.22
N THR A 69 -10.91 12.63 -8.35
CA THR A 69 -11.38 13.98 -8.68
C THR A 69 -12.40 13.99 -9.80
N PHE A 70 -13.38 14.87 -9.70
CA PHE A 70 -14.37 15.14 -10.74
C PHE A 70 -14.21 16.59 -11.20
N GLY A 71 -13.76 16.80 -12.44
CA GLY A 71 -13.38 18.12 -12.96
C GLY A 71 -11.87 18.33 -13.02
N GLN A 72 -11.44 19.54 -13.41
CA GLN A 72 -10.03 19.87 -13.56
C GLN A 72 -9.34 20.00 -12.20
N ASN A 73 -8.28 19.22 -11.99
CA ASN A 73 -7.45 19.25 -10.78
C ASN A 73 -5.98 19.11 -11.15
N THR A 74 -5.11 19.86 -10.47
CA THR A 74 -3.65 19.75 -10.61
C THR A 74 -3.05 19.47 -9.25
N LEU A 75 -2.42 18.31 -9.09
CA LEU A 75 -1.64 17.99 -7.90
C LEU A 75 -0.35 18.83 -7.91
N THR A 76 -0.23 19.79 -7.00
CA THR A 76 0.93 20.68 -6.91
C THR A 76 2.01 20.17 -5.98
N GLU A 77 1.63 19.40 -4.96
CA GLU A 77 2.53 18.89 -3.95
C GLU A 77 2.01 17.55 -3.42
N PHE A 78 2.93 16.64 -3.10
CA PHE A 78 2.61 15.33 -2.58
C PHE A 78 3.75 14.83 -1.69
N ASN A 79 3.49 14.81 -0.38
CA ASN A 79 4.44 14.36 0.63
C ASN A 79 3.79 13.24 1.45
N VAL A 80 4.53 12.16 1.64
CA VAL A 80 4.11 11.02 2.46
C VAL A 80 5.23 10.71 3.45
N TRP A 81 4.89 10.53 4.71
CA TRP A 81 5.83 10.18 5.77
C TRP A 81 5.17 9.21 6.76
N THR A 82 6.01 8.50 7.49
CA THR A 82 5.61 7.60 8.57
C THR A 82 6.66 7.69 9.67
N ASP A 83 6.23 7.91 10.90
CA ASP A 83 7.11 8.00 12.06
C ASP A 83 6.82 6.85 13.03
N GLU A 84 7.86 6.30 13.63
CA GLU A 84 7.75 5.42 14.79
C GLU A 84 7.56 6.29 16.04
N LEU A 85 6.48 6.08 16.78
CA LEU A 85 6.19 6.80 18.03
C LEU A 85 6.72 6.01 19.23
N ALA A 86 7.13 6.73 20.27
CA ALA A 86 7.65 6.19 21.53
C ALA A 86 6.54 5.70 22.48
#